data_AF-A0A1J4YIQ9-F1
#
_entry.id   AF-A0A1J4YIQ9-F1
#
_cell.length_a   1.000
_cell.length_b   1.000
_cell.length_c   1.000
_cell.angle_alpha   90.00
_cell.angle_beta   90.00
_cell.angle_gamma   90.00
#
_symmetry.space_group_name_H-M   'P 1'
#
loop_
_entity.id
_entity.type
_entity.pdbx_description
1 polymer ?
#
loop_
_entity_poly.entity_id
_entity_poly.type
_entity_poly.pdbx_seq_one_letter_code
_entity_poly.pdbx_strand_id
1 'polypeptide(L)'
;MDKGKKDIIFERIEQDKNLKDDIELKERIKKIFETFGEDDAPKAIEREYIETTRLEQGYTNLRWSVYTILSSLSFAISGYVLSTLNSLHITVRIITLFFAWFIHFFATFFYWWMHKLTHSFRDYLIQLESILGFYKYTLRSKRPVPALNIFKKQIQFTFHWIVYAVTILYLIGIVLLVIHKQILLGSK
;
A
#
# COMPACT_ATOMS: atom_id res chain seq x y z
N MET A 1 1.50 23.12 40.79
CA MET A 1 1.80 23.73 39.48
C MET A 1 1.09 22.88 38.44
N ASP A 2 0.12 23.48 37.75
CA ASP A 2 -0.54 22.85 36.61
C ASP A 2 0.49 22.76 35.47
N LYS A 3 0.77 21.57 34.95
CA LYS A 3 1.71 21.42 33.82
C LYS A 3 1.03 22.00 32.58
N GLY A 4 1.72 22.85 31.83
CA GLY A 4 1.20 23.36 30.57
C GLY A 4 0.93 22.22 29.58
N LYS A 5 -0.07 22.38 28.69
CA LYS A 5 -0.40 21.35 27.67
C LYS A 5 0.80 21.00 26.78
N LYS A 6 1.68 21.98 26.56
CA LYS A 6 2.96 21.82 25.87
C LYS A 6 3.86 20.81 26.59
N ASP A 7 4.06 20.99 27.89
CA ASP A 7 4.93 20.12 28.71
C ASP A 7 4.40 18.68 28.73
N ILE A 8 3.08 18.49 28.80
CA ILE A 8 2.45 17.16 28.75
C ILE A 8 2.75 16.47 27.41
N ILE A 9 2.68 17.20 26.30
CA ILE A 9 2.95 16.66 24.96
C ILE A 9 4.43 16.31 24.80
N PHE A 10 5.35 17.19 25.21
CA PHE A 10 6.79 16.90 25.12
C PHE A 10 7.22 15.77 26.07
N GLU A 11 6.62 15.67 27.26
CA GLU A 11 6.85 14.56 28.18
C GLU A 11 6.39 13.22 27.57
N ARG A 12 5.26 13.19 26.87
CA ARG A 12 4.80 11.99 26.14
C ARG A 12 5.76 11.59 25.02
N ILE A 13 6.24 12.56 24.24
CA ILE A 13 7.25 12.32 23.19
C ILE A 13 8.52 11.73 23.80
N GLU A 14 8.92 12.19 24.98
CA GLU A 14 10.15 11.74 25.65
C GLU A 14 10.01 10.37 26.33
N GLN A 15 8.79 10.01 26.75
CA GLN A 15 8.45 8.70 27.28
C GLN A 15 8.26 7.62 26.20
N ASP A 16 7.82 7.98 24.99
CA ASP A 16 7.67 7.03 23.88
C ASP A 16 9.02 6.72 23.24
N LYS A 17 9.51 5.50 23.44
CA LYS A 17 10.78 5.01 22.87
C LYS A 17 10.86 5.15 21.34
N ASN A 18 9.73 5.17 20.63
CA ASN A 18 9.72 5.33 19.17
C ASN A 18 9.78 6.80 18.72
N LEU A 19 9.43 7.74 19.59
CA LEU A 19 9.36 9.18 19.28
C LEU A 19 10.51 9.97 19.88
N LYS A 20 11.19 9.40 20.88
CA LYS A 20 12.28 10.05 21.58
C LYS A 20 13.41 10.49 20.64
N ASP A 21 13.68 9.72 19.60
CA ASP A 21 14.78 10.00 18.65
C ASP A 21 14.29 10.63 17.33
N ASP A 22 12.98 10.90 17.20
CA ASP A 22 12.41 11.50 15.99
C ASP A 22 12.54 13.04 16.04
N ILE A 23 13.70 13.52 15.58
CA ILE A 23 14.06 14.95 15.57
C ILE A 23 13.10 15.75 14.70
N GLU A 24 12.71 15.23 13.53
CA GLU A 24 11.84 15.91 12.57
C GLU A 24 10.44 16.12 13.16
N LEU A 25 9.88 15.09 13.80
CA LEU A 25 8.60 15.20 14.49
C LEU A 25 8.65 16.24 15.61
N LYS A 26 9.70 16.22 16.43
CA LYS A 26 9.89 17.18 17.54
C LYS A 26 9.93 18.62 17.04
N GLU A 27 10.70 18.89 15.99
CA GLU A 27 10.78 20.21 15.36
C GLU A 27 9.43 20.64 14.80
N ARG A 28 8.71 19.72 14.17
CA ARG A 28 7.39 19.99 13.60
C ARG A 28 6.36 20.35 14.67
N ILE A 29 6.30 19.58 15.76
CA ILE A 29 5.42 19.87 16.90
C ILE A 29 5.81 21.18 17.56
N LYS A 30 7.11 21.44 17.76
CA LYS A 30 7.60 22.71 18.30
C LYS A 30 7.11 23.90 17.45
N LYS A 31 7.24 23.81 16.13
CA LYS A 31 6.77 24.84 15.19
C LYS A 31 5.26 25.07 15.27
N ILE A 32 4.47 24.02 15.46
CA ILE A 32 3.01 24.13 15.66
C ILE A 32 2.71 24.91 16.95
N PHE A 33 3.39 24.61 18.05
CA PHE A 33 3.25 25.36 19.30
C PHE A 33 3.69 26.83 19.18
N GLU A 34 4.75 27.10 18.43
CA GLU A 34 5.19 28.48 18.14
C GLU A 34 4.19 29.26 17.28
N THR A 35 3.52 28.58 16.35
CA THR A 35 2.59 29.23 15.40
C THR A 35 1.21 29.46 15.99
N PHE A 36 0.67 28.50 16.75
CA PHE A 36 -0.70 28.52 17.23
C PHE A 36 -0.83 28.82 18.73
N GLY A 37 0.26 28.83 19.49
CA GLY A 37 0.23 28.98 20.95
C GLY A 37 -0.24 27.71 21.68
N GLU A 38 -0.13 27.70 23.01
CA GLU A 38 -0.35 26.47 23.81
C GLU A 38 -1.79 25.96 23.81
N ASP A 39 -2.77 26.84 23.62
CA ASP A 39 -4.19 26.47 23.67
C ASP A 39 -4.74 25.94 22.36
N ASP A 40 -4.24 26.42 21.22
CA ASP A 40 -4.71 26.01 19.90
C ASP A 40 -3.79 24.99 19.21
N ALA A 41 -2.54 24.83 19.65
CA ALA A 41 -1.64 23.80 19.14
C ALA A 41 -2.20 22.37 19.22
N PRO A 42 -2.83 21.92 20.31
CA PRO A 42 -3.46 20.60 20.35
C PRO A 42 -4.56 20.42 19.30
N LYS A 43 -5.36 21.46 19.03
CA LYS A 43 -6.39 21.44 17.98
C LYS A 43 -5.78 21.40 16.59
N ALA A 44 -4.63 22.07 16.38
CA ALA A 44 -3.89 22.03 15.13
C ALA A 44 -3.34 20.61 14.86
N ILE A 45 -2.76 19.96 15.87
CA ILE A 45 -2.29 18.57 15.79
C ILE A 45 -3.47 17.61 15.52
N GLU A 46 -4.63 17.83 16.14
CA GLU A 46 -5.84 17.05 15.87
C GLU A 46 -6.35 17.22 14.42
N ARG A 47 -6.36 18.45 13.90
CA ARG A 47 -6.71 18.70 12.49
C ARG A 47 -5.77 17.98 11.55
N GLU A 48 -4.47 18.04 11.83
CA GLU A 48 -3.45 17.32 11.06
C GLU A 48 -3.65 15.80 11.11
N TYR A 49 -4.01 15.25 12.27
CA TYR A 49 -4.37 13.84 12.41
C TYR A 49 -5.58 13.46 11.54
N ILE A 50 -6.63 14.28 11.55
CA ILE A 50 -7.86 14.06 10.75
C ILE A 50 -7.54 14.11 9.26
N GLU A 51 -6.74 15.10 8.82
CA GLU A 51 -6.36 15.26 7.43
C GLU A 51 -5.50 14.09 6.95
N THR A 52 -4.50 13.70 7.74
CA THR A 52 -3.62 12.55 7.46
C THR A 52 -4.43 11.25 7.39
N THR A 53 -5.41 11.07 8.27
CA THR A 53 -6.32 9.92 8.25
C THR A 53 -7.13 9.87 6.96
N ARG A 54 -7.66 11.03 6.53
CA ARG A 54 -8.40 11.15 5.27
C ARG A 54 -7.52 10.80 4.07
N LEU A 55 -6.27 11.27 4.07
CA LEU A 55 -5.29 10.95 3.04
C LEU A 55 -4.97 9.44 3.02
N GLU A 56 -4.70 8.81 4.17
CA GLU A 56 -4.42 7.36 4.25
C GLU A 56 -5.55 6.52 3.64
N GLN A 57 -6.79 6.87 3.94
CA GLN A 57 -7.97 6.22 3.36
C GLN A 57 -8.09 6.48 1.86
N GLY A 58 -7.89 7.73 1.43
CA GLY A 58 -7.89 8.10 0.02
C GLY A 58 -6.87 7.31 -0.80
N TYR A 59 -5.62 7.26 -0.32
CA TYR A 59 -4.54 6.49 -0.96
C TYR A 59 -4.80 4.99 -0.93
N THR A 60 -5.37 4.46 0.15
CA THR A 60 -5.77 3.05 0.24
C THR A 60 -6.84 2.70 -0.80
N ASN A 61 -7.88 3.53 -0.95
CA ASN A 61 -8.94 3.31 -1.92
C ASN A 61 -8.43 3.46 -3.35
N LEU A 62 -7.59 4.47 -3.61
CA LEU A 62 -6.95 4.68 -4.91
C LEU A 62 -6.08 3.49 -5.29
N ARG A 63 -5.25 2.98 -4.37
CA ARG A 63 -4.42 1.79 -4.58
C ARG A 63 -5.25 0.61 -5.05
N TRP A 64 -6.35 0.30 -4.36
CA TRP A 64 -7.23 -0.81 -4.73
C TRP A 64 -7.95 -0.59 -6.05
N SER A 65 -8.43 0.63 -6.30
CA SER A 65 -9.16 0.98 -7.51
C SER A 65 -8.28 0.84 -8.75
N VAL A 66 -7.08 1.42 -8.72
CA VAL A 66 -6.12 1.35 -9.83
C VAL A 66 -5.68 -0.09 -10.08
N TYR A 67 -5.35 -0.83 -9.01
CA TYR A 67 -4.96 -2.24 -9.13
C TYR A 67 -6.07 -3.08 -9.79
N THR A 68 -7.31 -2.89 -9.35
CA THR A 68 -8.48 -3.62 -9.87
C THR A 68 -8.71 -3.29 -11.34
N ILE A 69 -8.76 -2.00 -11.71
CA ILE A 69 -9.00 -1.57 -13.09
C ILE A 69 -7.94 -2.15 -14.04
N LEU A 70 -6.67 -1.98 -13.70
CA LEU A 70 -5.58 -2.45 -14.56
C LEU A 70 -5.51 -3.98 -14.63
N SER A 71 -5.74 -4.67 -13.51
CA SER A 71 -5.77 -6.14 -13.51
C SER A 71 -6.96 -6.66 -14.32
N SER A 72 -8.15 -6.08 -14.16
CA SER A 72 -9.33 -6.43 -14.96
C SER A 72 -9.10 -6.18 -16.46
N LEU A 73 -8.45 -5.09 -16.83
CA LEU A 73 -8.09 -4.80 -18.22
C LEU A 73 -7.11 -5.86 -18.76
N SER A 74 -6.08 -6.19 -17.99
CA SER A 74 -5.14 -7.27 -18.35
C SER A 74 -5.86 -8.60 -18.57
N PHE A 75 -6.75 -9.00 -17.65
CA PHE A 75 -7.52 -10.23 -17.78
C PHE A 75 -8.50 -10.20 -18.96
N ALA A 76 -9.12 -9.06 -19.25
CA ALA A 76 -10.00 -8.91 -20.40
C ALA A 76 -9.23 -9.10 -21.72
N ILE A 77 -8.03 -8.51 -21.83
CA ILE A 77 -7.17 -8.66 -23.02
C ILE A 77 -6.77 -10.13 -23.20
N SER A 78 -6.32 -10.78 -22.13
CA SER A 78 -5.95 -12.20 -22.18
C SER A 78 -7.14 -13.11 -22.47
N GLY A 79 -8.30 -12.85 -21.87
CA GLY A 79 -9.54 -13.56 -22.14
C GLY A 79 -9.94 -13.45 -23.61
N TYR A 80 -9.79 -12.28 -24.22
CA TYR A 80 -10.01 -12.08 -25.66
C TYR A 80 -9.03 -12.89 -26.52
N VAL A 81 -7.74 -12.93 -26.17
CA VAL A 81 -6.75 -13.74 -26.91
C VAL A 81 -7.08 -15.24 -26.79
N LEU A 82 -7.49 -15.68 -25.60
CA LEU A 82 -7.85 -17.08 -25.35
C LEU A 82 -9.14 -17.47 -26.10
N SER A 83 -10.13 -16.59 -26.19
CA SER A 83 -11.37 -16.85 -26.94
C SER A 83 -11.17 -16.86 -28.46
N THR A 84 -10.06 -16.30 -28.95
CA THR A 84 -9.72 -16.19 -30.39
C THR A 84 -8.49 -17.00 -30.80
N LEU A 85 -8.14 -18.04 -30.02
CA LEU A 85 -6.91 -18.84 -30.20
C LEU A 85 -6.67 -19.36 -31.62
N ASN A 86 -7.73 -19.75 -32.34
CA ASN A 86 -7.63 -20.34 -33.67
C ASN A 86 -7.66 -19.30 -34.81
N SER A 87 -8.21 -18.10 -34.57
CA SER A 87 -8.34 -17.06 -35.59
C SER A 87 -7.19 -16.05 -35.55
N LEU A 88 -6.55 -15.86 -34.39
CA LEU A 88 -5.46 -14.91 -34.25
C LEU A 88 -4.11 -15.51 -34.66
N HIS A 89 -3.36 -14.77 -35.47
CA HIS A 89 -1.99 -15.12 -35.82
C HIS A 89 -1.10 -15.21 -34.56
N ILE A 90 -0.24 -16.22 -34.47
CA ILE A 90 0.55 -16.53 -33.26
C ILE A 90 1.41 -15.35 -32.78
N THR A 91 1.99 -14.56 -33.69
CA THR A 91 2.77 -13.37 -33.32
C THR A 91 1.89 -12.31 -32.65
N VAL A 92 0.66 -12.10 -33.13
CA VAL A 92 -0.27 -11.14 -32.54
C VAL A 92 -0.67 -11.60 -31.14
N ARG A 93 -0.94 -12.90 -30.96
CA ARG A 93 -1.22 -13.48 -29.63
C ARG A 93 -0.11 -13.21 -28.63
N ILE A 94 1.14 -13.47 -29.02
CA ILE A 94 2.31 -13.25 -28.15
C ILE A 94 2.43 -11.78 -27.74
N ILE A 95 2.32 -10.85 -28.71
CA ILE A 95 2.42 -9.40 -28.43
C ILE A 95 1.28 -8.94 -27.51
N THR A 96 0.04 -9.35 -27.80
CA THR A 96 -1.13 -8.96 -27.02
C THR A 96 -1.07 -9.53 -25.59
N LEU A 97 -0.66 -10.79 -25.42
CA LEU A 97 -0.47 -11.39 -24.09
C LEU A 97 0.70 -10.76 -23.33
N PHE A 98 1.77 -10.40 -24.01
CA PHE A 98 2.86 -9.64 -23.40
C PHE A 98 2.38 -8.28 -22.90
N PHE A 99 1.55 -7.58 -23.68
CA PHE A 99 0.97 -6.32 -23.25
C PHE A 99 0.01 -6.48 -22.06
N ALA A 100 -0.83 -7.53 -22.07
CA ALA A 100 -1.68 -7.87 -20.94
C ALA A 100 -0.84 -8.14 -19.68
N TRP A 101 0.23 -8.94 -19.80
CA TRP A 101 1.16 -9.19 -18.70
C TRP A 101 1.81 -7.89 -18.20
N PHE A 102 2.28 -7.03 -19.10
CA PHE A 102 2.92 -5.77 -18.75
C PHE A 102 1.97 -4.85 -17.96
N ILE A 103 0.70 -4.75 -18.37
CA ILE A 103 -0.33 -4.01 -17.62
C ILE A 103 -0.48 -4.59 -16.21
N HIS A 104 -0.58 -5.91 -16.06
CA HIS A 104 -0.75 -6.54 -14.75
C HIS A 104 0.51 -6.39 -13.87
N PHE A 105 1.69 -6.51 -14.46
CA PHE A 105 2.96 -6.25 -13.79
C PHE A 105 3.02 -4.81 -13.27
N PHE A 106 2.67 -3.84 -14.12
CA PHE A 106 2.60 -2.43 -13.72
C PHE A 106 1.57 -2.20 -12.61
N ALA A 107 0.38 -2.82 -12.70
CA ALA A 107 -0.64 -2.76 -11.66
C ALA A 107 -0.11 -3.26 -10.31
N THR A 108 0.61 -4.38 -10.32
CA THR A 108 1.22 -5.00 -9.14
C THR A 108 2.32 -4.12 -8.55
N PHE A 109 3.18 -3.57 -9.40
CA PHE A 109 4.24 -2.64 -8.98
C PHE A 109 3.64 -1.37 -8.35
N PHE A 110 2.63 -0.78 -9.00
CA PHE A 110 1.93 0.40 -8.49
C PHE A 110 1.24 0.10 -7.15
N TYR A 111 0.58 -1.06 -7.04
CA TYR A 111 -0.02 -1.51 -5.79
C TYR A 111 1.01 -1.57 -4.66
N TRP A 112 2.17 -2.19 -4.92
CA TRP A 112 3.25 -2.31 -3.94
C TRP A 112 3.84 -0.95 -3.54
N TRP A 113 4.08 -0.07 -4.50
CA TRP A 113 4.57 1.28 -4.24
C TRP A 113 3.60 2.04 -3.33
N MET A 114 2.31 2.06 -3.67
CA MET A 114 1.27 2.72 -2.89
C MET A 114 1.07 2.08 -1.52
N HIS A 115 1.30 0.76 -1.41
CA HIS A 115 1.31 0.06 -0.14
C HIS A 115 2.41 0.58 0.80
N LYS A 116 3.64 0.77 0.29
CA LYS A 116 4.70 1.41 1.07
C LYS A 116 4.36 2.83 1.50
N LEU A 117 3.78 3.64 0.63
CA LEU A 117 3.34 5.01 0.98
C LEU A 117 2.28 4.99 2.08
N THR A 118 1.28 4.11 1.99
CA THR A 118 0.23 3.98 3.01
C THR A 118 0.81 3.59 4.37
N HIS A 119 1.88 2.78 4.39
CA HIS A 119 2.58 2.43 5.62
C HIS A 119 3.20 3.64 6.30
N SER A 120 3.87 4.52 5.54
CA SER A 120 4.42 5.77 6.09
C SER A 120 3.34 6.66 6.71
N PHE A 121 2.16 6.80 6.07
CA PHE A 121 1.03 7.51 6.67
C PHE A 121 0.57 6.88 7.99
N ARG A 122 0.54 5.54 8.08
CA ARG A 122 0.14 4.84 9.31
C ARG A 122 1.14 5.03 10.43
N ASP A 123 2.43 4.97 10.12
CA ASP A 123 3.47 5.20 11.10
C ASP A 123 3.34 6.62 11.64
N TYR A 124 3.19 7.62 10.78
CA TYR A 124 2.96 9.01 11.19
C TYR A 124 1.68 9.20 12.02
N LEU A 125 0.56 8.55 11.65
CA LEU A 125 -0.67 8.58 12.45
C LEU A 125 -0.48 7.99 13.85
N ILE A 126 0.32 6.93 13.99
CA ILE A 126 0.65 6.33 15.29
C ILE A 126 1.46 7.32 16.14
N GLN A 127 2.35 8.10 15.52
CA GLN A 127 3.11 9.14 16.23
C GLN A 127 2.18 10.25 16.76
N LEU A 128 1.28 10.77 15.92
CA LEU A 128 0.30 11.78 16.30
C LEU A 128 -0.65 11.31 17.42
N GLU A 129 -1.03 10.04 17.39
CA GLU A 129 -1.84 9.40 18.42
C GLU A 129 -1.17 9.37 19.79
N SER A 130 0.11 8.98 19.82
CA SER A 130 0.89 8.94 21.04
C SER A 130 1.04 10.35 21.65
N ILE A 131 1.23 11.36 20.80
CA ILE A 131 1.29 12.77 21.21
C ILE A 131 -0.04 13.22 21.84
N LEU A 132 -1.16 12.99 21.16
CA LEU A 132 -2.48 13.41 21.62
C LEU A 132 -2.99 12.56 22.79
N GLY A 133 -2.37 11.40 23.05
CA GLY A 133 -2.69 10.51 24.17
C GLY A 133 -3.93 9.67 23.95
N PHE A 134 -4.31 9.44 22.69
CA PHE A 134 -5.36 8.49 22.31
C PHE A 134 -4.78 7.43 21.37
N TYR A 135 -5.17 6.18 21.54
CA TYR A 135 -4.55 5.04 20.84
C TYR A 135 -5.49 4.39 19.81
N LYS A 136 -6.14 5.17 18.95
CA LYS A 136 -7.24 4.70 18.08
C LYS A 136 -6.77 3.76 16.95
N TYR A 137 -5.71 4.10 16.24
CA TYR A 137 -5.01 3.27 15.26
C TYR A 137 -4.13 2.23 15.94
N THR A 138 -3.55 2.53 17.11
CA THR A 138 -2.86 1.51 17.89
C THR A 138 -3.81 0.38 18.32
N LEU A 139 -5.08 0.67 18.64
CA LEU A 139 -6.11 -0.34 18.90
C LEU A 139 -6.63 -1.02 17.61
N ARG A 140 -6.61 -0.33 16.46
CA ARG A 140 -7.01 -0.93 15.16
C ARG A 140 -5.90 -1.78 14.51
N SER A 141 -4.63 -1.48 14.81
CA SER A 141 -3.43 -2.19 14.34
C SER A 141 -2.92 -3.24 15.35
N LYS A 142 -3.07 -3.00 16.66
CA LYS A 142 -2.68 -3.87 17.78
C LYS A 142 -3.89 -4.34 18.59
N ARG A 143 -4.90 -4.96 17.99
CA ARG A 143 -5.66 -5.99 18.73
C ARG A 143 -4.90 -7.32 18.57
N PRO A 144 -4.04 -7.71 19.52
CA PRO A 144 -3.60 -9.09 19.60
C PRO A 144 -4.79 -9.91 20.08
N VAL A 145 -5.64 -10.33 19.16
CA VAL A 145 -6.28 -11.64 19.34
C VAL A 145 -5.26 -12.61 18.76
N PRO A 146 -4.47 -13.34 19.57
CA PRO A 146 -3.32 -14.10 19.08
C PRO A 146 -3.66 -15.02 17.90
N ALA A 147 -4.87 -15.61 17.90
CA ALA A 147 -5.38 -16.42 16.78
C ALA A 147 -5.69 -15.60 15.51
N LEU A 148 -6.27 -14.41 15.65
CA LEU A 148 -6.67 -13.56 14.51
C LEU A 148 -5.48 -12.85 13.87
N ASN A 149 -4.41 -12.60 14.64
CA ASN A 149 -3.21 -11.90 14.16
C ASN A 149 -2.31 -12.82 13.31
N ILE A 150 -2.26 -14.11 13.64
CA ILE A 150 -1.65 -15.14 12.77
C ILE A 150 -2.46 -15.21 11.47
N PHE A 151 -3.78 -15.35 11.57
CA PHE A 151 -4.67 -15.46 10.40
C PHE A 151 -4.59 -14.25 9.48
N LYS A 152 -4.54 -13.02 10.04
CA LYS A 152 -4.44 -11.77 9.28
C LYS A 152 -3.07 -11.60 8.61
N LYS A 153 -1.98 -11.96 9.29
CA LYS A 153 -0.64 -12.01 8.68
C LYS A 153 -0.57 -13.08 7.59
N GLN A 154 -1.17 -14.24 7.81
CA GLN A 154 -1.28 -15.31 6.82
C GLN A 154 -2.05 -14.84 5.59
N ILE A 155 -3.24 -14.24 5.76
CA ILE A 155 -4.04 -13.71 4.65
C ILE A 155 -3.28 -12.62 3.87
N GLN A 156 -2.61 -11.69 4.56
CA GLN A 156 -1.83 -10.64 3.89
C GLN A 156 -0.63 -11.22 3.13
N PHE A 157 0.07 -12.18 3.71
CA PHE A 157 1.17 -12.90 3.07
C PHE A 157 0.65 -13.67 1.84
N THR A 158 -0.40 -14.48 2.01
CA THR A 158 -1.05 -15.25 0.94
C THR A 158 -1.54 -14.36 -0.19
N PHE A 159 -2.10 -13.18 0.10
CA PHE A 159 -2.54 -12.25 -0.94
C PHE A 159 -1.39 -11.75 -1.80
N HIS A 160 -0.27 -11.32 -1.21
CA HIS A 160 0.89 -10.88 -1.98
C HIS A 160 1.45 -12.04 -2.83
N TRP A 161 1.54 -13.24 -2.27
CA TRP A 161 1.98 -14.42 -3.01
C TRP A 161 1.06 -14.77 -4.17
N ILE A 162 -0.25 -14.65 -4.03
CA ILE A 162 -1.20 -14.89 -5.12
C ILE A 162 -0.97 -13.88 -6.25
N VAL A 163 -0.80 -12.59 -5.94
CA VAL A 163 -0.56 -11.56 -6.95
C VAL A 163 0.75 -11.83 -7.73
N TYR A 164 1.81 -12.20 -7.02
CA TYR A 164 3.08 -12.57 -7.67
C TYR A 164 2.95 -13.88 -8.47
N ALA A 165 2.26 -14.89 -7.94
CA ALA A 165 2.03 -16.16 -8.61
C ALA A 165 1.28 -15.98 -9.93
N VAL A 166 0.24 -15.15 -9.96
CA VAL A 166 -0.50 -14.82 -11.20
C VAL A 166 0.42 -14.16 -12.23
N THR A 167 1.27 -13.22 -11.80
CA THR A 167 2.23 -12.56 -12.68
C THR A 167 3.25 -13.55 -13.29
N ILE A 168 3.73 -14.51 -12.48
CA ILE A 168 4.66 -15.56 -12.91
C ILE A 168 3.98 -16.54 -13.87
N LEU A 169 2.76 -16.98 -13.56
CA LEU A 169 1.99 -17.89 -14.42
C LEU A 169 1.72 -17.27 -15.79
N TYR A 170 1.41 -15.96 -15.84
CA TYR A 170 1.29 -15.23 -17.10
C TYR A 170 2.57 -15.31 -17.94
N LEU A 171 3.72 -15.06 -17.31
CA LEU A 171 5.02 -15.09 -17.99
C LEU A 171 5.32 -16.48 -18.56
N ILE A 172 5.08 -17.53 -17.77
CA ILE A 172 5.23 -18.92 -18.21
C ILE A 172 4.35 -19.21 -19.43
N GLY A 173 3.09 -18.80 -19.42
CA GLY A 173 2.18 -18.97 -20.54
C GLY A 173 2.69 -18.32 -21.84
N ILE A 174 3.24 -17.11 -21.74
CA ILE A 174 3.85 -16.41 -22.89
C ILE A 174 5.08 -17.16 -23.40
N VAL A 175 5.97 -17.59 -22.51
CA VAL A 175 7.19 -18.33 -22.87
C VAL A 175 6.85 -19.63 -23.59
N LEU A 176 5.85 -20.38 -23.10
CA LEU A 176 5.40 -21.61 -23.75
C LEU A 176 4.88 -21.36 -25.18
N LEU A 177 4.15 -20.26 -25.40
CA LEU A 177 3.68 -19.88 -26.74
C LEU A 177 4.83 -19.50 -27.67
N VAL A 178 5.87 -18.83 -27.15
CA VAL A 178 7.08 -18.51 -27.93
C VAL A 178 7.81 -19.79 -28.32
N ILE A 179 8.01 -20.73 -27.38
CA ILE A 179 8.64 -22.03 -27.65
C ILE A 179 7.85 -22.80 -28.70
N HIS A 180 6.52 -22.89 -28.55
CA HIS A 180 5.64 -23.57 -29.50
C HIS A 180 5.77 -22.98 -30.92
N LYS A 181 5.82 -21.64 -31.04
CA LYS A 181 6.05 -20.97 -32.32
C LYS A 181 7.40 -21.34 -32.94
N GLN A 182 8.48 -21.39 -32.15
CA GLN A 182 9.81 -21.76 -32.64
C GLN A 182 9.85 -23.21 -33.15
N ILE A 183 9.22 -24.15 -32.43
CA ILE A 183 9.10 -25.56 -32.87
C ILE A 183 8.38 -25.65 -34.22
N LEU A 184 7.26 -24.94 -34.39
CA LEU A 184 6.51 -24.93 -35.65
C LEU A 184 7.31 -24.35 -36.82
N LEU A 185 8.21 -23.39 -36.57
CA LEU A 185 9.06 -22.79 -37.60
C LEU A 185 10.30 -23.63 -37.92
N GLY A 186 10.87 -24.35 -36.95
CA GLY A 186 12.01 -25.26 -37.15
C GLY A 186 11.64 -26.65 -37.70
N SER A 187 10.35 -26.97 -37.78
CA SER A 187 9.83 -28.20 -38.39
C SER A 187 9.54 -28.06 -39.90
N LYS A 188 9.90 -26.94 -40.53
CA LYS A 188 9.84 -26.70 -41.98
C LYS A 188 11.23 -26.73 -42.58
#